data_AF-A0A1G5T6A6-F1
#
_entry.id   AF-A0A1G5T6A6-F1
#
_cell.length_a   1.000
_cell.length_b   1.000
_cell.length_c   1.000
_cell.angle_alpha   90.00
_cell.angle_beta   90.00
_cell.angle_gamma   90.00
#
_symmetry.space_group_name_H-M   'P 1'
#
loop_
_entity.id
_entity.type
_entity.pdbx_description
1 polymer ?
#
loop_
_entity_poly.entity_id
_entity_poly.type
_entity_poly.pdbx_seq_one_letter_code
_entity_poly.pdbx_strand_id
1 'polypeptide(L)' 'MKPASGAGVLRVVVDLNRCQGYAQCCYAAPDAFAIRGHEILFYDPAPPAERRGAIERALQACPVRAISLQAGPDDGDAP' A
#
# COMPACT_ATOMS: atom_id res chain seq x y z
N MET A 1 10.50 21.18 21.69
CA MET A 1 9.22 20.62 21.22
C MET A 1 9.51 19.46 20.28
N LYS A 2 9.28 18.21 20.70
CA LYS A 2 9.16 17.05 19.80
C LYS A 2 7.71 16.98 19.34
N PRO A 3 7.37 16.90 18.05
CA PRO A 3 6.00 16.60 17.68
C PRO A 3 5.63 15.18 18.11
N ALA A 4 4.47 15.08 18.78
CA ALA A 4 3.75 13.88 19.19
C ALA A 4 3.52 12.94 17.99
N SER A 5 3.91 11.65 18.09
CA SER A 5 3.05 10.52 18.47
C SER A 5 1.80 10.32 17.60
N GLY A 6 1.83 9.25 16.80
CA GLY A 6 0.65 8.38 16.60
C GLY A 6 -0.16 8.51 15.32
N ALA A 7 0.47 8.44 14.15
CA ALA A 7 -0.22 7.98 12.94
C ALA A 7 0.46 6.68 12.50
N GLY A 8 -0.10 5.54 12.91
CA GLY A 8 0.49 4.23 12.62
C GLY A 8 0.76 4.08 11.12
N VAL A 9 2.00 3.78 10.75
CA VAL A 9 2.31 3.50 9.34
C VAL A 9 1.64 2.20 8.94
N LEU A 10 1.13 2.14 7.72
CA LEU A 10 0.62 0.89 7.17
C LEU A 10 1.79 0.08 6.60
N ARG A 11 1.59 -1.22 6.41
CA ARG A 11 2.52 -2.05 5.63
C ARG A 11 1.78 -2.62 4.43
N VAL A 12 2.15 -2.15 3.24
CA VAL A 12 1.64 -2.62 1.95
C VAL A 12 2.64 -3.60 1.35
N VAL A 13 2.15 -4.77 0.99
CA VAL A 13 2.92 -5.78 0.27
C VAL A 13 2.21 -6.08 -1.04
N VAL A 14 2.95 -6.02 -2.15
CA VAL A 14 2.45 -6.46 -3.45
C VAL A 14 3.24 -7.69 -3.88
N ASP A 15 2.53 -8.79 -4.11
CA ASP A 15 3.09 -9.97 -4.75
C ASP A 15 3.28 -9.69 -6.24
N LEU A 16 4.51 -9.31 -6.62
CA LEU A 16 4.86 -8.99 -7.99
C LEU A 16 4.86 -10.21 -8.92
N ASN A 17 4.91 -11.43 -8.39
CA ASN A 17 4.75 -12.64 -9.21
C ASN A 17 3.28 -12.89 -9.59
N ARG A 18 2.34 -12.41 -8.77
CA ARG A 18 0.90 -12.46 -9.07
C ARG A 18 0.41 -11.23 -9.82
N CYS A 19 1.09 -10.09 -9.70
CA CYS A 19 0.74 -8.87 -10.42
C CYS A 19 0.80 -9.08 -11.94
N GLN A 20 -0.28 -8.70 -12.64
CA GLN A 20 -0.42 -8.83 -14.10
C GLN A 20 -0.62 -7.47 -14.78
N GLY A 21 -0.14 -6.37 -14.19
CA GLY A 21 -0.13 -5.07 -14.88
C GLY A 21 -1.48 -4.37 -15.11
N TYR A 22 -2.63 -4.87 -14.61
CA TYR A 22 -3.98 -4.29 -14.84
C TYR A 22 -4.19 -2.83 -14.39
N ALA A 23 -3.25 -2.23 -13.66
CA ALA A 23 -3.23 -0.84 -13.20
C ALA A 23 -4.44 -0.37 -12.35
N GLN A 24 -5.33 -1.28 -11.92
CA GLN A 24 -6.53 -0.90 -11.14
C GLN A 24 -6.19 -0.24 -9.79
N CYS A 25 -5.09 -0.66 -9.16
CA CYS A 25 -4.58 -0.02 -7.95
C CYS A 25 -4.19 1.45 -8.16
N CYS A 26 -3.69 1.81 -9.35
CA CYS A 26 -3.30 3.18 -9.69
C CYS A 26 -4.53 4.09 -9.81
N TYR A 27 -5.68 3.57 -10.26
CA TYR A 27 -6.93 4.33 -10.26
C TYR A 27 -7.53 4.47 -8.86
N ALA A 28 -7.46 3.40 -8.05
CA ALA A 28 -8.04 3.40 -6.70
C ALA A 28 -7.25 4.24 -5.68
N ALA A 29 -5.93 4.30 -5.84
CA ALA A 29 -4.99 5.00 -4.96
C ALA A 29 -3.79 5.58 -5.75
N PRO A 30 -4.01 6.63 -6.58
CA PRO A 30 -3.00 7.18 -7.49
C PRO A 30 -1.77 7.75 -6.80
N ASP A 31 -1.91 8.16 -5.54
CA ASP A 31 -0.80 8.68 -4.74
C ASP A 31 0.12 7.57 -4.17
N ALA A 32 -0.35 6.32 -4.15
CA ALA A 32 0.36 5.20 -3.52
C ALA A 32 0.83 4.15 -4.54
N PHE A 33 0.28 4.14 -5.75
CA PHE A 33 0.63 3.19 -6.81
C PHE A 33 0.79 3.91 -8.15
N ALA A 34 1.81 3.52 -8.91
CA ALA A 34 2.02 3.97 -10.27
C ALA A 34 2.60 2.85 -11.14
N ILE A 35 2.02 2.64 -12.32
CA ILE A 35 2.69 1.87 -13.38
C ILE A 35 3.58 2.83 -14.18
N ARG A 36 4.82 2.41 -14.44
CA ARG A 36 5.75 3.11 -15.33
C ARG A 36 6.22 2.16 -16.43
N GLY A 37 6.37 2.69 -17.64
CA GLY A 37 6.75 1.88 -18.80
C GLY A 37 5.65 0.89 -19.17
N HIS A 38 6.04 -0.31 -19.62
CA HIS A 38 5.08 -1.31 -20.08
C HIS A 38 4.24 -1.88 -18.93
N GLU A 39 4.85 -2.33 -17.82
CA GLU A 39 4.12 -2.97 -16.70
C GLU A 39 4.82 -2.86 -15.32
N ILE A 40 5.77 -1.93 -15.15
CA ILE A 40 6.54 -1.86 -13.89
C ILE A 40 5.74 -1.13 -12.82
N LEU A 41 5.34 -1.85 -11.77
CA LEU A 41 4.61 -1.28 -10.64
C LEU A 41 5.56 -0.67 -9.60
N PHE A 42 5.36 0.61 -9.35
CA PHE A 42 5.92 1.34 -8.22
C PHE A 42 4.83 1.56 -7.18
N TYR A 43 5.17 1.43 -5.90
CA TYR A 43 4.25 1.70 -4.82
C TYR A 43 4.97 2.11 -3.54
N ASP A 44 4.26 2.81 -2.66
CA ASP A 44 4.72 3.11 -1.31
C ASP A 44 4.45 1.90 -0.39
N PRO A 45 5.50 1.24 0.15
CA PRO A 45 5.31 0.10 1.05
C PRO A 45 4.86 0.52 2.46
N ALA A 46 5.03 1.78 2.83
CA ALA A 46 4.73 2.30 4.17
C ALA A 46 3.91 3.60 4.15
N PRO A 47 2.72 3.60 3.49
CA PRO A 47 1.89 4.80 3.44
C PRO A 47 1.32 5.11 4.82
N PRO A 48 1.05 6.40 5.11
CA PRO A 48 0.54 6.81 6.41
C PRO A 48 -0.91 6.30 6.60
N ALA A 49 -1.32 6.11 7.87
CA ALA A 49 -2.62 5.50 8.24
C ALA A 49 -3.83 6.14 7.56
N GLU A 50 -3.80 7.45 7.29
CA GLU A 50 -4.88 8.19 6.64
C GLU A 50 -5.17 7.66 5.23
N ARG A 51 -4.18 7.04 4.58
CA ARG A 51 -4.34 6.42 3.26
C ARG A 51 -4.97 5.03 3.31
N ARG A 52 -5.23 4.44 4.49
CA ARG A 52 -5.80 3.08 4.64
C ARG A 52 -6.99 2.83 3.73
N GLY A 53 -7.97 3.72 3.73
CA GLY A 53 -9.17 3.54 2.90
C GLY A 53 -8.87 3.52 1.39
N ALA A 54 -7.88 4.27 0.91
CA ALA A 54 -7.45 4.22 -0.48
C ALA A 54 -6.72 2.90 -0.81
N ILE A 55 -5.84 2.44 0.09
CA ILE A 55 -5.14 1.16 -0.07
C ILE A 55 -6.12 -0.02 -0.04
N GLU A 56 -7.13 0.01 0.83
CA GLU A 56 -8.18 -1.02 0.88
C GLU A 56 -9.00 -1.07 -0.41
N ARG A 57 -9.34 0.09 -1.01
CA ARG A 57 -9.96 0.13 -2.34
C ARG A 57 -9.04 -0.48 -3.41
N ALA A 58 -7.74 -0.18 -3.38
CA ALA A 58 -6.79 -0.79 -4.31
C ALA A 58 -6.71 -2.32 -4.16
N LEU A 59 -6.78 -2.82 -2.92
CA LEU A 59 -6.83 -4.25 -2.62
C LEU A 59 -8.09 -4.93 -3.20
N GLN A 60 -9.24 -4.26 -3.14
CA GLN A 60 -10.48 -4.77 -3.76
C GLN A 60 -10.47 -4.66 -5.28
N ALA A 61 -9.83 -3.63 -5.84
CA ALA A 61 -9.77 -3.39 -7.27
C ALA A 61 -8.82 -4.36 -8.00
N CYS A 62 -7.89 -5.00 -7.29
CA CYS A 62 -6.92 -5.93 -7.89
C CYS A 62 -7.59 -7.27 -8.30
N PRO A 63 -7.73 -7.58 -9.60
CA PRO A 63 -8.46 -8.77 -10.06
C PRO A 63 -7.80 -10.09 -9.62
N VAL A 64 -6.48 -10.06 -9.49
CA VAL A 64 -5.64 -11.22 -9.13
C VAL A 64 -5.28 -11.26 -7.64
N ARG A 65 -5.83 -10.35 -6.82
CA ARG A 65 -5.61 -10.27 -5.37
C ARG A 65 -4.13 -10.29 -4.97
N ALA A 66 -3.31 -9.47 -5.63
CA ALA A 66 -1.87 -9.40 -5.40
C ALA A 66 -1.45 -8.46 -4.24
N ILE A 67 -2.38 -7.65 -3.71
CA ILE A 67 -2.08 -6.62 -2.71
C ILE A 67 -2.52 -7.11 -1.33
N SER A 68 -1.68 -6.91 -0.31
CA SER A 68 -1.96 -7.17 1.10
C SER A 68 -1.66 -5.94 1.95
N LEU A 69 -2.45 -5.73 3.00
CA LEU A 69 -2.34 -4.60 3.91
C LEU A 69 -2.28 -5.08 5.37
N GLN A 70 -1.29 -4.61 6.12
CA GLN A 70 -1.19 -4.80 7.56
C GLN A 70 -1.16 -3.43 8.25
N ALA A 71 -1.70 -3.33 9.47
CA ALA A 71 -1.31 -2.23 10.34
C ALA A 71 0.17 -2.43 10.67
N GLY A 72 1.01 -1.43 10.43
CA GLY A 72 2.39 -1.47 10.92
C GLY A 72 2.36 -1.54 12.45
N PRO A 73 3.34 -2.19 13.07
CA PRO A 73 3.46 -2.15 14.51
C PRO A 73 3.57 -0.69 14.94
N ASP A 74 2.75 -0.26 15.90
CA ASP A 74 3.13 0.84 16.76
C ASP A 74 4.45 0.40 17.40
N ASP A 75 5.55 1.16 17.26
CA ASP A 75 6.86 0.81 17.80
C ASP A 75 6.74 0.36 19.28
N GLY A 76 6.64 -0.94 19.56
CA GLY A 76 6.19 -1.40 20.87
C GLY A 76 6.07 -2.92 21.08
N ASP A 77 6.45 -3.75 20.13
CA ASP A 77 6.65 -5.19 20.37
C ASP A 77 7.83 -5.70 19.55
N ALA A 78 9.00 -5.62 20.17
CA ALA A 78 10.19 -6.37 19.76
C ALA A 78 10.47 -7.37 20.89
N PRO A 79 10.50 -8.70 20.62
CA PRO A 79 11.01 -9.65 21.59
C PRO A 79 12.52 -9.50 21.80
#